data_AF-A0A7X5L7I4-F1
#
_entry.id   AF-A0A7X5L7I4-F1
#
_cell.length_a   1.000
_cell.length_b   1.000
_cell.length_c   1.000
_cell.angle_alpha   90.00
_cell.angle_beta   90.00
_cell.angle_gamma   90.00
#
_symmetry.space_group_name_H-M   'P 1'
#
loop_
_entity.id
_entity.type
_entity.pdbx_description
1 polymer ?
#
loop_
_entity_poly.entity_id
_entity_poly.type
_entity_poly.pdbx_seq_one_letter_code
_entity_poly.pdbx_strand_id
1 'polypeptide(L)'
;MLKQREKNGKAEIVNKLGDDKLILFGAAQTRVFQWIIRNYAANIKFIIDNNEAKWGTYINGIEIKSVDSLVEEKGEYQIIITTHSYWQEMKEQLRGMNMEAIIAEKEIPFFSSKDFLIQYAKEDYHITHCSYEKFLPKDKVYTYDSDYMNWGEHAEWLENLNYVVRDSKGVVMIKYDNQEAYNPVTICEWVLTLWGQYLNGIKSKKEFLDAAELLTEFQNEDGSFRYNYDYPYYLNEENYFSSGWVSGMAQGHALSVYARAYNITGDNKWLVLAKKVVEFMCIDVNEGGVKSNLRYLNQELSEYITIEEWPAIPSSYTLNGFMYAIIGLYDWSCTKTESGKKARSLYDKCIITLKKILPLYDVNGMSSYDLGHIIYKTELPNISAHYHSVHIAFCYIFYYLTNDSLFREYYERWRNAVK
;
A
#
# COMPACT_ATOMS: atom_id res chain seq x y z
N MET A 1 7.08 16.30 38.01
CA MET A 1 6.67 15.10 38.79
C MET A 1 5.16 15.01 38.76
N LEU A 2 4.60 14.15 37.92
CA LEU A 2 3.15 13.97 37.78
C LEU A 2 2.77 12.59 38.33
N LYS A 3 1.83 12.57 39.26
CA LYS A 3 1.41 11.39 40.02
C LYS A 3 0.59 10.44 39.13
N GLN A 4 1.03 9.19 39.02
CA GLN A 4 0.18 8.07 38.60
C GLN A 4 -0.96 7.90 39.60
N ARG A 5 -2.19 7.79 39.11
CA ARG A 5 -3.30 7.19 39.87
C ARG A 5 -3.77 5.96 39.08
N GLU A 6 -3.58 4.80 39.68
CA GLU A 6 -4.20 3.56 39.22
C GLU A 6 -5.67 3.55 39.62
N LYS A 7 -6.56 3.36 38.63
CA LYS A 7 -7.92 2.89 38.91
C LYS A 7 -8.42 2.00 37.77
N ASN A 8 -8.71 0.75 38.13
CA ASN A 8 -9.62 -0.17 37.45
C ASN A 8 -9.31 -0.56 35.98
N GLY A 9 -8.31 -1.43 35.77
CA GLY A 9 -8.37 -2.54 34.79
C GLY A 9 -8.69 -2.23 33.31
N LYS A 10 -8.74 -0.97 32.89
CA LYS A 10 -8.73 -0.50 31.51
C LYS A 10 -7.50 0.37 31.37
N ALA A 11 -6.72 0.16 30.32
CA ALA A 11 -5.59 1.00 29.99
C ALA A 11 -6.08 2.42 29.69
N GLU A 12 -6.19 3.28 30.69
CA GLU A 12 -6.25 4.72 30.46
C GLU A 12 -4.83 5.17 30.11
N ILE A 13 -4.62 5.36 28.81
CA ILE A 13 -3.39 5.90 28.25
C ILE A 13 -3.21 7.32 28.81
N VAL A 14 -2.16 7.48 29.61
CA VAL A 14 -1.62 8.75 30.08
C VAL A 14 -1.13 9.57 28.88
N ASN A 15 -1.44 10.88 28.86
CA ASN A 15 -0.99 11.94 27.92
C ASN A 15 -1.74 12.07 26.58
N LYS A 16 -3.01 12.47 26.63
CA LYS A 16 -3.71 13.11 25.49
C LYS A 16 -3.55 14.64 25.54
N LEU A 17 -3.82 15.34 24.43
CA LEU A 17 -3.99 16.80 24.44
C LEU A 17 -5.11 17.15 25.44
N GLY A 18 -4.88 18.18 26.27
CA GLY A 18 -5.86 18.65 27.26
C GLY A 18 -7.04 19.38 26.60
N ASP A 19 -7.88 20.00 27.43
CA ASP A 19 -9.04 20.79 26.96
C ASP A 19 -8.66 22.23 26.52
N ASP A 20 -7.36 22.53 26.47
CA ASP A 20 -6.84 23.85 26.09
C ASP A 20 -7.18 24.22 24.64
N LYS A 21 -7.18 25.52 24.32
CA LYS A 21 -7.29 25.98 22.94
C LYS A 21 -6.03 25.63 22.17
N LEU A 22 -6.19 25.09 20.97
CA LEU A 22 -5.10 24.59 20.14
C LEU A 22 -4.90 25.44 18.89
N ILE A 23 -3.65 25.63 18.49
CA ILE A 23 -3.26 26.05 17.15
C ILE A 23 -2.37 24.94 16.58
N LEU A 24 -2.74 24.42 15.41
CA LEU A 24 -1.93 23.39 14.75
C LEU A 24 -0.96 24.04 13.77
N PHE A 25 0.31 23.63 13.81
CA PHE A 25 1.31 24.08 12.87
C PHE A 25 1.67 22.96 11.89
N GLY A 26 1.35 23.17 10.62
CA GLY A 26 1.62 22.28 9.49
C GLY A 26 0.35 21.57 9.00
N ALA A 27 -0.16 21.97 7.84
CA ALA A 27 -1.33 21.36 7.19
C ALA A 27 -0.92 20.21 6.24
N ALA A 28 0.01 19.36 6.68
CA ALA A 28 0.56 18.26 5.86
C ALA A 28 -0.32 16.99 5.88
N GLN A 29 -1.48 17.02 6.54
CA GLN A 29 -2.43 15.88 6.60
C GLN A 29 -1.80 14.57 7.11
N THR A 30 -0.79 14.66 7.98
CA THR A 30 -0.19 13.50 8.65
C THR A 30 -1.21 12.74 9.51
N ARG A 31 -0.91 11.50 9.89
CA ARG A 31 -1.79 10.69 10.77
C ARG A 31 -2.12 11.44 12.07
N VAL A 32 -1.12 12.07 12.68
CA VAL A 32 -1.30 12.85 13.91
C VAL A 32 -2.14 14.09 13.66
N PHE A 33 -1.87 14.84 12.59
CA PHE A 33 -2.71 15.98 12.21
C PHE A 33 -4.17 15.57 12.02
N GLN A 34 -4.43 14.53 11.22
CA GLN A 34 -5.78 14.03 10.95
C GLN A 34 -6.47 13.56 12.23
N TRP A 35 -5.76 12.85 13.11
CA TRP A 35 -6.33 12.39 14.37
C TRP A 35 -6.69 13.56 15.30
N ILE A 36 -5.82 14.55 15.43
CA ILE A 36 -6.08 15.74 16.26
C ILE A 36 -7.27 16.51 15.70
N ILE A 37 -7.31 16.74 14.38
CA ILE A 37 -8.46 17.41 13.73
C ILE A 37 -9.76 16.67 14.00
N ARG A 38 -9.79 15.33 13.92
CA ARG A 38 -11.00 14.53 14.14
C ARG A 38 -11.48 14.57 15.60
N ASN A 39 -10.55 14.51 16.57
CA ASN A 39 -10.88 14.35 17.99
C ASN A 39 -10.94 15.66 18.78
N TYR A 40 -10.30 16.72 18.28
CA TYR A 40 -10.15 18.01 18.97
C TYR A 40 -10.65 19.20 18.13
N ALA A 41 -11.46 18.97 17.10
CA ALA A 41 -11.96 20.04 16.21
C ALA A 41 -12.51 21.26 16.98
N ALA A 42 -13.26 21.02 18.07
CA ALA A 42 -13.85 22.08 18.88
C ALA A 42 -12.83 22.91 19.67
N ASN A 43 -11.64 22.37 19.92
CA ASN A 43 -10.54 23.02 20.64
C ASN A 43 -9.59 23.77 19.69
N ILE A 44 -9.60 23.46 18.39
CA ILE A 44 -8.70 24.05 17.41
C ILE A 44 -9.23 25.40 16.94
N LYS A 45 -8.45 26.45 17.15
CA LYS A 45 -8.81 27.82 16.78
C LYS A 45 -8.59 28.09 15.29
N PHE A 46 -7.41 27.74 14.79
CA PHE A 46 -7.02 27.77 13.38
C PHE A 46 -5.77 26.92 13.18
N ILE A 47 -5.41 26.69 11.93
CA ILE A 47 -4.17 26.03 11.52
C ILE A 47 -3.23 27.11 10.97
N ILE A 48 -1.94 26.97 11.21
CA ILE A 48 -0.89 27.79 10.57
C ILE A 48 -0.03 26.90 9.67
N ASP A 49 0.44 27.45 8.56
CA ASP A 49 1.33 26.77 7.62
C ASP A 49 2.27 27.80 6.97
N ASN A 50 3.47 27.38 6.58
CA ASN A 50 4.43 28.27 5.89
C ASN A 50 4.17 28.36 4.38
N ASN A 51 3.30 27.51 3.82
CA ASN A 51 2.94 27.53 2.41
C ASN A 51 1.82 28.56 2.14
N GLU A 52 2.18 29.67 1.50
CA GLU A 52 1.26 30.76 1.17
C GLU A 52 0.04 30.31 0.35
N ALA A 53 0.21 29.30 -0.51
CA ALA A 53 -0.87 28.78 -1.34
C ALA A 53 -2.02 28.14 -0.53
N LYS A 54 -1.79 27.84 0.76
CA LYS A 54 -2.80 27.28 1.66
C LYS A 54 -3.55 28.35 2.46
N TRP A 55 -3.05 29.58 2.55
CA TRP A 55 -3.64 30.59 3.43
C TRP A 55 -5.04 31.01 2.97
N GLY A 56 -5.96 31.18 3.91
CA GLY A 56 -7.38 31.47 3.65
C GLY A 56 -8.20 30.26 3.16
N THR A 57 -7.57 29.09 3.01
CA THR A 57 -8.29 27.82 2.78
C THR A 57 -8.71 27.19 4.09
N TYR A 58 -9.53 26.13 4.04
CA TYR A 58 -10.10 25.49 5.21
C TYR A 58 -9.91 23.97 5.16
N ILE A 59 -9.62 23.37 6.33
CA ILE A 59 -9.64 21.93 6.54
C ILE A 59 -10.69 21.62 7.61
N ASN A 60 -11.71 20.83 7.27
CA ASN A 60 -12.81 20.52 8.19
C ASN A 60 -13.45 21.76 8.85
N GLY A 61 -13.56 22.86 8.09
CA GLY A 61 -14.10 24.13 8.58
C GLY A 61 -13.14 24.97 9.42
N ILE A 62 -11.89 24.53 9.61
CA ILE A 62 -10.84 25.26 10.34
C ILE A 62 -9.95 25.99 9.33
N GLU A 63 -9.82 27.30 9.48
CA GLU A 63 -9.05 28.16 8.58
C GLU A 63 -7.54 27.89 8.69
N ILE A 64 -6.83 27.95 7.56
CA ILE A 64 -5.37 27.96 7.50
C ILE A 64 -4.86 29.40 7.33
N LYS A 65 -3.92 29.81 8.19
CA LYS A 65 -3.35 31.15 8.23
C LYS A 65 -1.83 31.15 8.08
N SER A 66 -1.28 32.34 7.82
CA SER A 66 0.16 32.58 7.99
C SER A 66 0.57 32.45 9.46
N VAL A 67 1.80 32.00 9.69
CA VAL A 67 2.43 31.98 11.00
C VAL A 67 2.45 33.38 11.62
N ASP A 68 2.58 34.45 10.82
CA ASP A 68 2.60 35.84 11.31
C ASP A 68 1.30 36.25 12.01
N SER A 69 0.18 35.59 11.72
CA SER A 69 -1.10 35.85 12.38
C SER A 69 -1.07 35.60 13.89
N LEU A 70 -0.08 34.83 14.38
CA LEU A 70 0.12 34.59 15.81
C LEU A 70 0.44 35.86 16.59
N VAL A 71 1.06 36.87 15.95
CA VAL A 71 1.45 38.12 16.64
C VAL A 71 0.22 38.91 17.12
N GLU A 72 -0.88 38.80 16.39
CA GLU A 72 -2.14 39.49 16.71
C GLU A 72 -3.04 38.66 17.63
N GLU A 73 -2.68 37.40 17.88
CA GLU A 73 -3.49 36.44 18.62
C GLU A 73 -3.40 36.69 20.13
N LYS A 74 -4.57 36.74 20.80
CA LYS A 74 -4.69 37.05 22.23
C LYS A 74 -5.37 35.92 22.97
N GLY A 75 -4.77 35.51 24.08
CA GLY A 75 -5.30 34.50 24.99
C GLY A 75 -4.33 33.34 25.18
N GLU A 76 -4.71 32.39 26.02
CA GLU A 76 -3.92 31.18 26.26
C GLU A 76 -4.28 30.12 25.21
N TYR A 77 -3.25 29.59 24.55
CA TYR A 77 -3.35 28.51 23.58
C TYR A 77 -2.06 27.68 23.57
N GLN A 78 -2.16 26.44 23.11
CA GLN A 78 -1.01 25.57 22.83
C GLN A 78 -0.78 25.48 21.34
N ILE A 79 0.47 25.66 20.91
CA ILE A 79 0.87 25.42 19.52
C ILE A 79 1.39 23.98 19.41
N ILE A 80 0.77 23.20 18.52
CA ILE A 80 1.12 21.79 18.29
C ILE A 80 1.71 21.65 16.89
N ILE A 81 2.97 21.25 16.79
CA ILE A 81 3.59 20.87 15.51
C ILE A 81 3.24 19.41 15.22
N THR A 82 2.57 19.17 14.09
CA THR A 82 1.98 17.86 13.75
C THR A 82 2.72 17.10 12.65
N THR A 83 3.88 17.60 12.21
CA THR A 83 4.67 17.02 11.12
C THR A 83 5.92 16.29 11.65
N HIS A 84 6.27 15.18 10.98
CA HIS A 84 7.54 14.48 11.18
C HIS A 84 8.73 15.21 10.54
N SER A 85 8.48 15.96 9.46
CA SER A 85 9.50 16.69 8.68
C SER A 85 9.44 18.17 9.00
N TYR A 86 10.57 18.87 8.92
CA TYR A 86 10.71 20.33 9.12
C TYR A 86 10.32 20.85 10.52
N TRP A 87 10.08 19.96 11.50
CA TRP A 87 9.66 20.38 12.84
C TRP A 87 10.71 21.22 13.55
N GLN A 88 12.00 21.04 13.23
CA GLN A 88 13.11 21.79 13.83
C GLN A 88 13.04 23.25 13.42
N GLU A 89 12.93 23.50 12.11
CA GLU A 89 12.81 24.81 11.50
C GLU A 89 11.54 25.52 11.98
N MET A 90 10.42 24.79 12.03
CA MET A 90 9.14 25.32 12.55
C MET A 90 9.25 25.70 14.04
N LYS A 91 9.94 24.89 14.85
CA LYS A 91 10.16 25.19 16.28
C LYS A 91 11.10 26.38 16.47
N GLU A 92 12.12 26.52 15.64
CA GLU A 92 13.03 27.65 15.66
C GLU A 92 12.34 28.96 15.23
N GLN A 93 11.49 28.92 14.20
CA GLN A 93 10.66 30.04 13.79
C GLN A 93 9.79 30.58 14.93
N LEU A 94 9.08 29.68 15.64
CA LEU A 94 8.25 30.07 16.78
C LEU A 94 9.07 30.62 17.95
N ARG A 95 10.25 30.04 18.23
CA ARG A 95 11.17 30.59 19.23
C ARG A 95 11.61 32.02 18.89
N GLY A 96 11.86 32.32 17.61
CA GLY A 96 12.15 33.67 17.14
C GLY A 96 11.01 34.67 17.40
N MET A 97 9.78 34.17 17.52
CA MET A 97 8.59 34.96 17.87
C MET A 97 8.29 34.96 19.39
N ASN A 98 9.22 34.47 20.22
CA ASN A 98 9.03 34.23 21.66
C ASN A 98 7.84 33.32 21.99
N MET A 99 7.58 32.32 21.14
CA MET A 99 6.52 31.33 21.33
C MET A 99 7.11 29.93 21.50
N GLU A 100 6.41 29.10 22.28
CA GLU A 100 6.75 27.69 22.45
C GLU A 100 5.74 26.80 21.72
N ALA A 101 6.22 25.65 21.25
CA ALA A 101 5.38 24.62 20.64
C ALA A 101 5.76 23.23 21.13
N ILE A 102 4.74 22.38 21.20
CA ILE A 102 4.86 20.96 21.50
C ILE A 102 4.96 20.21 20.17
N ILE A 103 6.02 19.44 19.99
CA ILE A 103 6.14 18.55 18.83
C ILE A 103 5.36 17.27 19.14
N ALA A 104 4.22 17.08 18.48
CA ALA A 104 3.27 16.03 18.85
C ALA A 104 3.93 14.64 18.95
N GLU A 105 4.67 14.22 17.94
CA GLU A 105 5.25 12.86 17.86
C GLU A 105 6.56 12.68 18.64
N LYS A 106 7.15 13.77 19.16
CA LYS A 106 8.39 13.69 19.94
C LYS A 106 8.17 13.95 21.43
N GLU A 107 7.17 14.76 21.76
CA GLU A 107 6.94 15.23 23.13
C GLU A 107 5.67 14.63 23.77
N ILE A 108 4.76 14.05 22.97
CA ILE A 108 3.54 13.38 23.47
C ILE A 108 3.69 11.86 23.24
N PRO A 109 3.94 11.06 24.30
CA PRO A 109 4.22 9.62 24.17
C PRO A 109 3.15 8.83 23.41
N PHE A 110 1.88 9.25 23.51
CA PHE A 110 0.78 8.64 22.77
C PHE A 110 1.02 8.62 21.26
N PHE A 111 1.39 9.75 20.65
CA PHE A 111 1.56 9.85 19.20
C PHE A 111 2.76 9.08 18.65
N SER A 112 3.75 8.79 19.49
CA SER A 112 4.87 7.90 19.15
C SER A 112 4.60 6.41 19.42
N SER A 113 3.44 6.06 19.97
CA SER A 113 3.15 4.69 20.42
C SER A 113 2.59 3.80 19.31
N LYS A 114 2.86 2.49 19.41
CA LYS A 114 2.19 1.48 18.58
C LYS A 114 0.68 1.47 18.81
N ASP A 115 0.23 1.76 20.02
CA ASP A 115 -1.20 1.81 20.36
C ASP A 115 -1.93 2.90 19.57
N PHE A 116 -1.35 4.11 19.47
CA PHE A 116 -1.88 5.16 18.62
C PHE A 116 -1.95 4.73 17.16
N LEU A 117 -0.88 4.15 16.63
CA LEU A 117 -0.83 3.68 15.24
C LEU A 117 -1.95 2.67 14.94
N ILE A 118 -2.14 1.69 15.83
CA ILE A 118 -3.19 0.67 15.68
C ILE A 118 -4.57 1.32 15.78
N GLN A 119 -4.77 2.20 16.76
CA GLN A 119 -6.02 2.93 16.93
C GLN A 119 -6.36 3.74 15.69
N TYR A 120 -5.42 4.55 15.21
CA TYR A 120 -5.57 5.37 14.01
C TYR A 120 -5.93 4.49 12.80
N ALA A 121 -5.20 3.40 12.57
CA ALA A 121 -5.43 2.54 11.41
C ALA A 121 -6.84 1.91 11.42
N LYS A 122 -7.38 1.55 12.58
CA LYS A 122 -8.76 1.05 12.72
C LYS A 122 -9.79 2.13 12.47
N GLU A 123 -9.61 3.32 13.05
CA GLU A 123 -10.49 4.46 12.80
C GLU A 123 -10.49 4.83 11.31
N ASP A 124 -9.31 4.88 10.70
CA ASP A 124 -9.12 5.21 9.30
C ASP A 124 -9.80 4.18 8.37
N TYR A 125 -9.75 2.89 8.72
CA TYR A 125 -10.46 1.84 8.00
C TYR A 125 -11.97 2.11 7.90
N HIS A 126 -12.60 2.50 9.01
CA HIS A 126 -14.03 2.79 9.03
C HIS A 126 -14.37 4.12 8.35
N ILE A 127 -13.57 5.17 8.59
CA ILE A 127 -13.80 6.51 8.03
C ILE A 127 -13.64 6.53 6.51
N THR A 128 -12.68 5.78 5.98
CA THR A 128 -12.43 5.68 4.53
C THR A 128 -13.31 4.61 3.85
N HIS A 129 -14.22 3.97 4.60
CA HIS A 129 -15.09 2.91 4.10
C HIS A 129 -14.32 1.77 3.39
N CYS A 130 -13.14 1.44 3.92
CA CYS A 130 -12.38 0.26 3.51
C CYS A 130 -13.20 -1.01 3.82
N SER A 131 -13.08 -2.01 2.95
CA SER A 131 -13.79 -3.28 3.11
C SER A 131 -13.01 -4.37 2.38
N TYR A 132 -12.58 -5.39 3.13
CA TYR A 132 -11.93 -6.57 2.53
C TYR A 132 -12.94 -7.40 1.74
N GLU A 133 -14.23 -7.32 2.07
CA GLU A 133 -15.30 -8.04 1.38
C GLU A 133 -15.37 -7.67 -0.10
N LYS A 134 -15.02 -6.44 -0.46
CA LYS A 134 -14.92 -5.97 -1.86
C LYS A 134 -13.86 -6.73 -2.68
N PHE A 135 -12.94 -7.44 -2.04
CA PHE A 135 -11.90 -8.22 -2.70
C PHE A 135 -12.14 -9.73 -2.65
N LEU A 136 -13.20 -10.17 -1.95
CA LEU A 136 -13.49 -11.60 -1.81
C LEU A 136 -14.19 -12.13 -3.06
N PRO A 137 -13.84 -13.34 -3.54
CA PRO A 137 -14.56 -13.97 -4.63
C PRO A 137 -16.05 -14.13 -4.28
N LYS A 138 -16.94 -13.72 -5.20
CA LYS A 138 -18.40 -13.80 -5.02
C LYS A 138 -18.89 -15.21 -4.69
N ASP A 139 -18.33 -16.21 -5.35
CA ASP A 139 -18.65 -17.63 -5.13
C ASP A 139 -17.83 -18.27 -4.01
N LYS A 140 -17.17 -17.44 -3.17
CA LYS A 140 -16.33 -17.84 -2.03
C LYS A 140 -15.10 -18.67 -2.38
N VAL A 141 -14.87 -18.98 -3.65
CA VAL A 141 -13.71 -19.75 -4.13
C VAL A 141 -13.05 -18.98 -5.25
N TYR A 142 -11.75 -18.75 -5.15
CA TYR A 142 -10.94 -18.17 -6.22
C TYR A 142 -10.50 -19.28 -7.19
N THR A 143 -10.68 -19.05 -8.48
CA THR A 143 -10.07 -19.85 -9.57
C THR A 143 -9.31 -18.93 -10.52
N TYR A 144 -8.34 -19.49 -11.26
CA TYR A 144 -7.51 -18.72 -12.19
C TYR A 144 -8.28 -17.99 -13.31
N ASP A 145 -9.52 -18.42 -13.57
CA ASP A 145 -10.45 -17.86 -14.54
C ASP A 145 -11.67 -17.17 -13.90
N SER A 146 -11.72 -17.06 -12.57
CA SER A 146 -12.75 -16.26 -11.89
C SER A 146 -12.49 -14.74 -12.03
N ASP A 147 -13.46 -13.92 -11.62
CA ASP A 147 -13.26 -12.48 -11.46
C ASP A 147 -12.08 -12.24 -10.51
N TYR A 148 -11.10 -11.49 -10.98
CA TYR A 148 -9.85 -11.29 -10.25
C TYR A 148 -10.11 -10.43 -9.02
N MET A 149 -10.18 -11.07 -7.84
CA MET A 149 -10.48 -10.41 -6.56
C MET A 149 -11.73 -9.52 -6.61
N ASN A 150 -12.78 -9.95 -7.33
CA ASN A 150 -14.03 -9.22 -7.54
C ASN A 150 -13.87 -7.80 -8.12
N TRP A 151 -12.76 -7.54 -8.83
CA TRP A 151 -12.48 -6.23 -9.41
C TRP A 151 -13.50 -5.82 -10.48
N GLY A 152 -14.14 -6.78 -11.15
CA GLY A 152 -15.23 -6.50 -12.08
C GLY A 152 -16.42 -5.75 -11.47
N GLU A 153 -16.60 -5.81 -10.14
CA GLU A 153 -17.69 -5.16 -9.41
C GLU A 153 -17.22 -3.91 -8.63
N HIS A 154 -15.96 -3.87 -8.20
CA HIS A 154 -15.50 -2.88 -7.21
C HIS A 154 -14.27 -2.07 -7.60
N ALA A 155 -13.59 -2.39 -8.72
CA ALA A 155 -12.45 -1.63 -9.22
C ALA A 155 -12.87 -0.47 -10.16
N GLU A 156 -14.03 0.14 -9.92
CA GLU A 156 -14.48 1.35 -10.64
C GLU A 156 -13.52 2.54 -10.44
N TRP A 157 -12.61 2.44 -9.45
CA TRP A 157 -11.59 3.46 -9.18
C TRP A 157 -10.72 3.80 -10.40
N LEU A 158 -10.50 2.89 -11.35
CA LEU A 158 -9.67 3.16 -12.53
C LEU A 158 -10.36 4.07 -13.56
N GLU A 159 -11.66 4.34 -13.42
CA GLU A 159 -12.40 5.21 -14.34
C GLU A 159 -12.63 6.63 -13.79
N ASN A 160 -12.62 6.82 -12.46
CA ASN A 160 -13.08 8.07 -11.81
C ASN A 160 -12.06 8.73 -10.88
N LEU A 161 -10.80 8.31 -10.90
CA LEU A 161 -9.74 8.95 -10.11
C LEU A 161 -9.10 10.11 -10.88
N ASN A 162 -9.01 11.27 -10.25
CA ASN A 162 -8.46 12.50 -10.86
C ASN A 162 -6.99 12.37 -11.31
N TYR A 163 -6.27 11.37 -10.77
CA TYR A 163 -4.88 11.07 -11.13
C TYR A 163 -4.76 9.95 -12.18
N VAL A 164 -5.86 9.37 -12.67
CA VAL A 164 -5.84 8.42 -13.77
C VAL A 164 -6.21 9.15 -15.06
N VAL A 165 -5.39 8.97 -16.10
CA VAL A 165 -5.66 9.48 -17.45
C VAL A 165 -5.53 8.37 -18.48
N ARG A 166 -5.91 8.67 -19.72
CA ARG A 166 -5.82 7.72 -20.83
C ARG A 166 -5.15 8.36 -22.04
N ASP A 167 -4.34 7.58 -22.73
CA ASP A 167 -3.75 7.99 -24.00
C ASP A 167 -4.76 7.87 -25.17
N SER A 168 -4.30 8.19 -26.38
CA SER A 168 -5.13 8.12 -27.60
C SER A 168 -5.61 6.70 -27.98
N LYS A 169 -4.96 5.65 -27.47
CA LYS A 169 -5.38 4.24 -27.63
C LYS A 169 -6.30 3.77 -26.50
N GLY A 170 -6.53 4.61 -25.49
CA GLY A 170 -7.35 4.30 -24.31
C GLY A 170 -6.59 3.61 -23.18
N VAL A 171 -5.26 3.46 -23.27
CA VAL A 171 -4.43 2.84 -22.23
C VAL A 171 -4.36 3.75 -21.02
N VAL A 172 -4.51 3.19 -19.82
CA VAL A 172 -4.44 3.93 -18.55
C VAL A 172 -3.02 4.39 -18.23
N MET A 173 -2.90 5.61 -17.73
CA MET A 173 -1.70 6.25 -17.24
C MET A 173 -1.97 6.90 -15.87
N ILE A 174 -0.92 7.10 -15.08
CA ILE A 174 -1.00 7.77 -13.78
C ILE A 174 -0.36 9.15 -13.88
N LYS A 175 -1.07 10.17 -13.38
CA LYS A 175 -0.56 11.51 -13.09
C LYS A 175 0.23 11.47 -11.78
N TYR A 176 1.53 11.59 -11.92
CA TYR A 176 2.45 11.96 -10.85
C TYR A 176 2.63 13.48 -10.82
N ASP A 177 3.16 14.03 -9.73
CA ASP A 177 3.26 15.48 -9.52
C ASP A 177 3.90 16.26 -10.68
N ASN A 178 4.85 15.64 -11.40
CA ASN A 178 5.60 16.28 -12.48
C ASN A 178 5.42 15.64 -13.87
N GLN A 179 4.62 14.57 -13.99
CA GLN A 179 4.50 13.83 -15.26
C GLN A 179 3.29 12.89 -15.29
N GLU A 180 2.86 12.54 -16.50
CA GLU A 180 1.98 11.40 -16.74
C GLU A 180 2.83 10.22 -17.19
N ALA A 181 2.67 9.05 -16.54
CA ALA A 181 3.49 7.89 -16.86
C ALA A 181 2.66 6.60 -16.93
N TYR A 182 3.12 5.68 -17.78
CA TYR A 182 2.59 4.33 -17.86
C TYR A 182 3.06 3.55 -16.63
N ASN A 183 2.11 3.08 -15.83
CA ASN A 183 2.37 2.23 -14.69
C ASN A 183 1.92 0.80 -15.04
N PRO A 184 2.86 -0.15 -15.24
CA PRO A 184 2.52 -1.52 -15.58
C PRO A 184 1.53 -2.20 -14.64
N VAL A 185 1.59 -1.95 -13.33
CA VAL A 185 0.61 -2.48 -12.38
C VAL A 185 -0.78 -1.95 -12.73
N THR A 186 -0.94 -0.63 -12.86
CA THR A 186 -2.23 0.01 -13.19
C THR A 186 -2.79 -0.49 -14.52
N ILE A 187 -1.95 -0.65 -15.55
CA ILE A 187 -2.37 -1.18 -16.84
C ILE A 187 -2.92 -2.60 -16.67
N CYS A 188 -2.21 -3.48 -15.96
CA CYS A 188 -2.70 -4.83 -15.71
C CYS A 188 -3.98 -4.85 -14.86
N GLU A 189 -4.09 -3.98 -13.84
CA GLU A 189 -5.30 -3.86 -13.01
C GLU A 189 -6.51 -3.44 -13.83
N TRP A 190 -6.34 -2.53 -14.78
CA TRP A 190 -7.37 -2.15 -15.74
C TRP A 190 -7.79 -3.33 -16.60
N VAL A 191 -6.84 -4.10 -17.15
CA VAL A 191 -7.16 -5.28 -17.96
C VAL A 191 -7.87 -6.37 -17.14
N LEU A 192 -7.45 -6.61 -15.89
CA LEU A 192 -8.10 -7.56 -14.98
C LEU A 192 -9.50 -7.10 -14.54
N THR A 193 -9.71 -5.78 -14.43
CA THR A 193 -11.05 -5.20 -14.20
C THR A 193 -11.96 -5.45 -15.40
N LEU A 194 -11.46 -5.25 -16.64
CA LEU A 194 -12.22 -5.57 -17.85
C LEU A 194 -12.56 -7.06 -17.95
N TRP A 195 -11.70 -7.95 -17.46
CA TRP A 195 -12.01 -9.38 -17.36
C TRP A 195 -13.21 -9.63 -16.45
N GLY A 196 -13.19 -9.10 -15.23
CA GLY A 196 -14.31 -9.23 -14.30
C GLY A 196 -15.61 -8.62 -14.84
N GLN A 197 -15.52 -7.43 -15.42
CA GLN A 197 -16.66 -6.77 -16.08
C GLN A 197 -17.20 -7.57 -17.27
N TYR A 198 -16.34 -8.28 -18.02
CA TYR A 198 -16.76 -9.21 -19.06
C TYR A 198 -17.55 -10.40 -18.47
N LEU A 199 -17.06 -11.01 -17.39
CA LEU A 199 -17.78 -12.09 -16.69
C LEU A 199 -19.14 -11.62 -16.15
N ASN A 200 -19.23 -10.36 -15.74
CA ASN A 200 -20.46 -9.74 -15.25
C ASN A 200 -21.39 -9.24 -16.37
N GLY A 201 -21.02 -9.39 -17.65
CA GLY A 201 -21.82 -8.95 -18.79
C GLY A 201 -21.86 -7.43 -19.02
N ILE A 202 -20.95 -6.67 -18.40
CA ILE A 202 -20.84 -5.21 -18.50
C ILE A 202 -19.99 -4.82 -19.71
N LYS A 203 -18.90 -5.56 -19.95
CA LYS A 203 -17.98 -5.36 -21.07
C LYS A 203 -17.98 -6.57 -21.99
N SER A 204 -17.55 -6.37 -23.23
CA SER A 204 -17.42 -7.44 -24.20
C SER A 204 -16.11 -8.21 -24.03
N LYS A 205 -16.09 -9.48 -24.48
CA LYS A 205 -14.86 -10.27 -24.62
C LYS A 205 -13.80 -9.54 -25.45
N LYS A 206 -14.23 -8.79 -26.47
CA LYS A 206 -13.34 -8.04 -27.36
C LYS A 206 -12.62 -6.92 -26.63
N GLU A 207 -13.30 -6.15 -25.78
CA GLU A 207 -12.67 -5.09 -24.98
C GLU A 207 -11.58 -5.63 -24.06
N PHE A 208 -11.82 -6.76 -23.38
CA PHE A 208 -10.79 -7.43 -22.58
C PHE A 208 -9.59 -7.86 -23.44
N LEU A 209 -9.84 -8.52 -24.58
CA LEU A 209 -8.76 -9.03 -25.44
C LEU A 209 -7.96 -7.92 -26.12
N ASP A 210 -8.60 -6.83 -26.53
CA ASP A 210 -7.93 -5.67 -27.10
C ASP A 210 -7.02 -5.01 -26.04
N ALA A 211 -7.50 -4.88 -24.79
CA ALA A 211 -6.71 -4.35 -23.69
C ALA A 211 -5.55 -5.28 -23.30
N ALA A 212 -5.77 -6.60 -23.32
CA ALA A 212 -4.72 -7.59 -23.11
C ALA A 212 -3.67 -7.56 -24.23
N GLU A 213 -4.06 -7.30 -25.47
CA GLU A 213 -3.13 -7.09 -26.59
C GLU A 213 -2.29 -5.83 -26.39
N LEU A 214 -2.92 -4.71 -25.99
CA LEU A 214 -2.22 -3.46 -25.68
C LEU A 214 -1.18 -3.65 -24.57
N LEU A 215 -1.48 -4.45 -23.54
CA LEU A 215 -0.51 -4.78 -22.49
C LEU A 215 0.78 -5.40 -23.05
N THR A 216 0.70 -6.18 -24.14
CA THR A 216 1.89 -6.82 -24.72
C THR A 216 2.88 -5.82 -25.30
N GLU A 217 2.44 -4.62 -25.68
CA GLU A 217 3.32 -3.53 -26.16
C GLU A 217 4.26 -3.02 -25.05
N PHE A 218 3.93 -3.27 -23.78
CA PHE A 218 4.73 -2.87 -22.61
C PHE A 218 5.67 -3.98 -22.10
N GLN A 219 5.56 -5.19 -22.65
CA GLN A 219 6.46 -6.28 -22.29
C GLN A 219 7.76 -6.18 -23.08
N ASN A 220 8.89 -6.13 -22.37
CA ASN A 220 10.22 -6.11 -22.98
C ASN A 220 10.63 -7.50 -23.49
N GLU A 221 11.67 -7.56 -24.33
CA GLU A 221 12.15 -8.80 -24.92
C GLU A 221 12.55 -9.87 -23.89
N ASP A 222 13.08 -9.43 -22.74
CA ASP A 222 13.48 -10.24 -21.58
C ASP A 222 12.30 -10.72 -20.72
N GLY A 223 11.08 -10.27 -21.01
CA GLY A 223 9.87 -10.59 -20.27
C GLY A 223 9.49 -9.63 -19.16
N SER A 224 10.25 -8.55 -18.96
CA SER A 224 9.98 -7.55 -17.94
C SER A 224 8.94 -6.52 -18.35
N PHE A 225 8.19 -6.02 -17.37
CA PHE A 225 7.42 -4.79 -17.47
C PHE A 225 8.14 -3.69 -16.71
N ARG A 226 8.76 -2.77 -17.46
CA ARG A 226 9.62 -1.72 -16.92
C ARG A 226 8.85 -0.42 -16.76
N TYR A 227 9.13 0.29 -15.67
CA TYR A 227 8.65 1.63 -15.41
C TYR A 227 9.59 2.62 -16.08
N ASN A 228 9.06 3.49 -16.94
CA ASN A 228 9.85 4.42 -17.75
C ASN A 228 10.10 5.77 -17.07
N TYR A 229 10.08 5.78 -15.74
CA TYR A 229 10.30 6.96 -14.95
C TYR A 229 11.03 6.63 -13.65
N ASP A 230 11.65 7.65 -13.09
CA ASP A 230 12.33 7.51 -11.83
C ASP A 230 11.37 7.58 -10.64
N TYR A 231 11.62 6.79 -9.59
CA TYR A 231 10.77 6.74 -8.40
C TYR A 231 11.58 6.86 -7.09
N PRO A 232 11.29 7.86 -6.24
CA PRO A 232 11.92 8.00 -4.93
C PRO A 232 11.34 6.99 -3.95
N TYR A 233 12.15 6.01 -3.53
CA TYR A 233 11.67 4.96 -2.62
C TYR A 233 11.64 5.45 -1.17
N TYR A 234 10.48 5.32 -0.52
CA TYR A 234 10.22 6.00 0.74
C TYR A 234 11.01 5.47 1.96
N LEU A 235 11.50 4.22 1.92
CA LEU A 235 12.27 3.63 3.04
C LEU A 235 13.76 3.92 2.97
N ASN A 236 14.25 4.42 1.84
CA ASN A 236 15.65 4.76 1.69
C ASN A 236 15.78 5.95 0.75
N GLU A 237 16.03 7.13 1.33
CA GLU A 237 16.22 8.39 0.62
C GLU A 237 17.41 8.35 -0.36
N GLU A 238 18.37 7.45 -0.15
CA GLU A 238 19.48 7.18 -1.09
C GLU A 238 19.08 6.21 -2.21
N ASN A 239 18.03 5.40 -2.02
CA ASN A 239 17.49 4.49 -3.05
C ASN A 239 16.48 5.23 -3.93
N TYR A 240 17.00 5.68 -5.05
CA TYR A 240 16.20 6.15 -6.16
C TYR A 240 16.09 5.04 -7.20
N PHE A 241 14.88 4.59 -7.52
CA PHE A 241 14.70 3.66 -8.62
C PHE A 241 14.80 4.43 -9.93
N SER A 242 15.92 4.31 -10.63
CA SER A 242 16.07 4.90 -11.95
C SER A 242 15.12 4.26 -12.96
N SER A 243 14.70 5.05 -13.94
CA SER A 243 13.90 4.65 -15.09
C SER A 243 14.45 3.35 -15.71
N GLY A 244 13.54 2.42 -15.97
CA GLY A 244 13.85 1.04 -16.32
C GLY A 244 13.70 0.04 -15.16
N TRP A 245 13.36 0.50 -13.95
CA TRP A 245 13.07 -0.37 -12.81
C TRP A 245 11.84 -1.26 -13.05
N VAL A 246 11.70 -2.32 -12.25
CA VAL A 246 10.69 -3.38 -12.42
C VAL A 246 9.96 -3.66 -11.11
N SER A 247 8.80 -4.31 -11.19
CA SER A 247 8.04 -4.73 -10.01
C SER A 247 7.59 -6.19 -10.13
N GLY A 248 7.79 -6.95 -9.05
CA GLY A 248 7.25 -8.31 -8.93
C GLY A 248 5.73 -8.37 -9.04
N MET A 249 5.03 -7.34 -8.55
CA MET A 249 3.57 -7.22 -8.64
C MET A 249 3.12 -7.04 -10.10
N ALA A 250 3.82 -6.22 -10.89
CA ALA A 250 3.55 -6.06 -12.32
C ALA A 250 3.67 -7.39 -13.07
N GLN A 251 4.74 -8.15 -12.82
CA GLN A 251 4.95 -9.46 -13.43
C GLN A 251 3.83 -10.45 -13.05
N GLY A 252 3.42 -10.45 -11.78
CA GLY A 252 2.30 -11.26 -11.28
C GLY A 252 0.99 -10.95 -12.00
N HIS A 253 0.61 -9.66 -12.05
CA HIS A 253 -0.62 -9.26 -12.73
C HIS A 253 -0.60 -9.60 -14.22
N ALA A 254 0.54 -9.42 -14.90
CA ALA A 254 0.67 -9.79 -16.31
C ALA A 254 0.45 -11.30 -16.52
N LEU A 255 0.97 -12.16 -15.64
CA LEU A 255 0.68 -13.60 -15.70
C LEU A 255 -0.80 -13.90 -15.51
N SER A 256 -1.49 -13.22 -14.60
CA SER A 256 -2.94 -13.35 -14.40
C SER A 256 -3.74 -12.93 -15.64
N VAL A 257 -3.32 -11.87 -16.33
CA VAL A 257 -3.92 -11.44 -17.61
C VAL A 257 -3.70 -12.50 -18.68
N TYR A 258 -2.45 -12.95 -18.87
CA TYR A 258 -2.11 -13.92 -19.90
C TYR A 258 -2.75 -15.29 -19.68
N ALA A 259 -2.91 -15.73 -18.42
CA ALA A 259 -3.62 -16.96 -18.09
C ALA A 259 -5.08 -16.90 -18.57
N ARG A 260 -5.77 -15.78 -18.32
CA ARG A 260 -7.17 -15.54 -18.73
C ARG A 260 -7.29 -15.41 -20.24
N ALA A 261 -6.41 -14.64 -20.88
CA ALA A 261 -6.39 -14.48 -22.33
C ALA A 261 -6.13 -15.81 -23.04
N TYR A 262 -5.18 -16.62 -22.55
CA TYR A 262 -4.94 -17.97 -23.07
C TYR A 262 -6.13 -18.89 -22.87
N ASN A 263 -6.75 -18.89 -21.68
CA ASN A 263 -7.90 -19.74 -21.38
C ASN A 263 -9.06 -19.53 -22.37
N ILE A 264 -9.36 -18.28 -22.74
CA ILE A 264 -10.50 -17.97 -23.62
C ILE A 264 -10.19 -17.97 -25.12
N THR A 265 -8.91 -18.01 -25.51
CA THR A 265 -8.50 -17.97 -26.93
C THR A 265 -7.82 -19.24 -27.42
N GLY A 266 -7.09 -19.94 -26.54
CA GLY A 266 -6.17 -21.01 -26.91
C GLY A 266 -4.97 -20.55 -27.75
N ASP A 267 -4.71 -19.23 -27.85
CA ASP A 267 -3.66 -18.70 -28.72
C ASP A 267 -2.26 -18.88 -28.10
N ASN A 268 -1.38 -19.55 -28.85
CA ASN A 268 0.00 -19.84 -28.43
C ASN A 268 0.84 -18.58 -28.17
N LYS A 269 0.46 -17.40 -28.67
CA LYS A 269 1.19 -16.16 -28.36
C LYS A 269 1.27 -15.90 -26.87
N TRP A 270 0.21 -16.20 -26.12
CA TRP A 270 0.16 -16.02 -24.67
C TRP A 270 1.14 -16.97 -23.97
N LEU A 271 1.33 -18.17 -24.49
CA LEU A 271 2.33 -19.13 -23.98
C LEU A 271 3.75 -18.59 -24.13
N VAL A 272 4.05 -17.97 -25.28
CA VAL A 272 5.36 -17.37 -25.57
C VAL A 272 5.63 -16.17 -24.65
N LEU A 273 4.66 -15.27 -24.52
CA LEU A 273 4.76 -14.08 -23.68
C LEU A 273 4.91 -14.44 -22.19
N ALA A 274 4.04 -15.31 -21.67
CA ALA A 274 4.06 -15.71 -20.27
C ALA A 274 5.31 -16.52 -19.90
N LYS A 275 5.86 -17.33 -20.83
CA LYS A 275 7.14 -18.02 -20.61
C LYS A 275 8.25 -17.01 -20.26
N LYS A 276 8.36 -15.92 -21.01
CA LYS A 276 9.36 -14.87 -20.74
C LYS A 276 9.13 -14.21 -19.39
N VAL A 277 7.88 -13.92 -19.02
CA VAL A 277 7.54 -13.34 -17.70
C VAL A 277 7.99 -14.28 -16.55
N VAL A 278 7.70 -15.58 -16.65
CA VAL A 278 8.13 -16.58 -15.65
C VAL A 278 9.66 -16.69 -15.57
N GLU A 279 10.34 -16.62 -16.71
CA GLU A 279 11.80 -16.60 -16.76
C GLU A 279 12.39 -15.35 -16.11
N PHE A 280 11.82 -14.17 -16.38
CA PHE A 280 12.22 -12.92 -15.76
C PHE A 280 12.01 -12.92 -14.23
N MET A 281 10.90 -13.49 -13.74
CA MET A 281 10.63 -13.64 -12.31
C MET A 281 11.65 -14.56 -11.59
N CYS A 282 12.53 -15.24 -12.31
CA CYS A 282 13.64 -16.02 -11.74
C CYS A 282 14.96 -15.24 -11.63
N ILE A 283 15.04 -14.01 -12.13
CA ILE A 283 16.27 -13.20 -12.13
C ILE A 283 16.38 -12.47 -10.79
N ASP A 284 17.58 -12.49 -10.19
CA ASP A 284 17.81 -11.88 -8.87
C ASP A 284 17.68 -10.35 -8.93
N VAL A 285 17.24 -9.71 -7.84
CA VAL A 285 17.18 -8.24 -7.75
C VAL A 285 18.55 -7.59 -8.00
N ASN A 286 19.65 -8.25 -7.62
CA ASN A 286 21.01 -7.76 -7.89
C ASN A 286 21.41 -7.83 -9.39
N GLU A 287 20.66 -8.59 -10.20
CA GLU A 287 20.84 -8.74 -11.64
C GLU A 287 19.79 -7.94 -12.44
N GLY A 288 19.04 -7.05 -11.77
CA GLY A 288 17.98 -6.25 -12.38
C GLY A 288 16.63 -6.97 -12.51
N GLY A 289 16.47 -8.13 -11.86
CA GLY A 289 15.22 -8.88 -11.77
C GLY A 289 14.37 -8.52 -10.54
N VAL A 290 13.47 -9.43 -10.17
CA VAL A 290 12.52 -9.26 -9.05
C VAL A 290 12.63 -10.35 -7.98
N LYS A 291 13.45 -11.37 -8.18
CA LYS A 291 13.63 -12.47 -7.22
C LYS A 291 14.60 -12.06 -6.11
N SER A 292 14.20 -12.24 -4.87
CA SER A 292 15.08 -12.10 -3.71
C SER A 292 14.90 -13.32 -2.79
N ASN A 293 15.35 -13.20 -1.55
CA ASN A 293 15.15 -14.17 -0.50
C ASN A 293 15.19 -13.48 0.87
N LEU A 294 14.95 -14.24 1.94
CA LEU A 294 14.90 -13.70 3.30
C LEU A 294 16.27 -13.41 3.94
N ARG A 295 17.37 -13.34 3.17
CA ARG A 295 18.73 -13.15 3.74
C ARG A 295 18.87 -11.86 4.55
N TYR A 296 18.12 -10.81 4.20
CA TYR A 296 18.15 -9.54 4.93
C TYR A 296 17.38 -9.59 6.26
N LEU A 297 16.49 -10.56 6.46
CA LEU A 297 15.91 -10.85 7.79
C LEU A 297 16.89 -11.69 8.62
N ASN A 298 17.40 -12.75 8.03
CA ASN A 298 18.41 -13.63 8.62
C ASN A 298 19.11 -14.40 7.49
N GLN A 299 20.44 -14.40 7.48
CA GLN A 299 21.26 -15.09 6.48
C GLN A 299 20.91 -16.58 6.35
N GLU A 300 20.50 -17.24 7.43
CA GLU A 300 20.10 -18.66 7.43
C GLU A 300 18.80 -18.93 6.64
N LEU A 301 18.04 -17.88 6.33
CA LEU A 301 16.79 -17.99 5.57
C LEU A 301 16.97 -17.73 4.07
N SER A 302 18.20 -17.75 3.55
CA SER A 302 18.50 -17.47 2.14
C SER A 302 17.84 -18.43 1.12
N GLU A 303 17.37 -19.59 1.57
CA GLU A 303 16.64 -20.54 0.72
C GLU A 303 15.16 -20.16 0.48
N TYR A 304 14.61 -19.30 1.34
CA TYR A 304 13.21 -18.85 1.25
C TYR A 304 13.11 -17.70 0.25
N ILE A 305 12.63 -18.00 -0.95
CA ILE A 305 12.54 -17.06 -2.06
C ILE A 305 11.35 -16.09 -1.89
N THR A 306 11.58 -14.82 -2.23
CA THR A 306 10.56 -13.79 -2.37
C THR A 306 10.56 -13.22 -3.78
N ILE A 307 9.44 -12.59 -4.15
CA ILE A 307 9.32 -11.78 -5.37
C ILE A 307 8.99 -10.36 -4.91
N GLU A 308 9.90 -9.43 -5.14
CA GLU A 308 9.84 -8.09 -4.58
C GLU A 308 8.97 -7.15 -5.43
N GLU A 309 7.98 -6.49 -4.81
CA GLU A 309 7.23 -5.39 -5.44
C GLU A 309 8.15 -4.23 -5.80
N TRP A 310 9.02 -3.90 -4.84
CA TRP A 310 10.05 -2.88 -4.93
C TRP A 310 11.39 -3.61 -4.83
N PRO A 311 12.21 -3.70 -5.90
CA PRO A 311 13.49 -4.42 -5.87
C PRO A 311 14.57 -3.63 -5.12
N ALA A 312 14.23 -3.10 -3.95
CA ALA A 312 15.14 -2.39 -3.06
C ALA A 312 16.17 -3.35 -2.47
N ILE A 313 17.37 -2.81 -2.22
CA ILE A 313 18.44 -3.48 -1.50
C ILE A 313 18.78 -2.61 -0.27
N PRO A 314 18.68 -3.15 0.96
CA PRO A 314 18.11 -4.45 1.31
C PRO A 314 16.61 -4.58 0.99
N SER A 315 16.10 -5.79 0.79
CA SER A 315 14.66 -6.02 0.51
C SER A 315 13.78 -5.55 1.68
N SER A 316 12.72 -4.80 1.38
CA SER A 316 11.73 -4.36 2.38
C SER A 316 10.65 -5.40 2.64
N TYR A 317 10.48 -6.37 1.73
CA TYR A 317 9.45 -7.40 1.79
C TYR A 317 8.05 -6.78 1.85
N THR A 318 7.60 -6.17 0.77
CA THR A 318 6.25 -5.61 0.67
C THR A 318 5.21 -6.73 0.48
N LEU A 319 4.22 -6.78 1.37
CA LEU A 319 3.34 -7.95 1.50
C LEU A 319 2.35 -8.11 0.35
N ASN A 320 1.59 -7.07 0.03
CA ASN A 320 0.57 -7.12 -1.02
C ASN A 320 1.20 -7.47 -2.37
N GLY A 321 2.30 -6.83 -2.78
CA GLY A 321 2.92 -7.12 -4.07
C GLY A 321 3.51 -8.52 -4.13
N PHE A 322 4.02 -9.06 -3.02
CA PHE A 322 4.42 -10.47 -2.97
C PHE A 322 3.20 -11.40 -3.12
N MET A 323 2.08 -11.10 -2.46
CA MET A 323 0.83 -11.86 -2.60
C MET A 323 0.27 -11.80 -4.03
N TYR A 324 0.31 -10.64 -4.68
CA TYR A 324 -0.08 -10.45 -6.08
C TYR A 324 0.87 -11.19 -7.06
N ALA A 325 2.17 -11.21 -6.77
CA ALA A 325 3.12 -12.03 -7.53
C ALA A 325 2.81 -13.53 -7.41
N ILE A 326 2.48 -14.00 -6.20
CA ILE A 326 2.12 -15.39 -5.92
C ILE A 326 0.85 -15.79 -6.68
N ILE A 327 -0.20 -14.96 -6.67
CA ILE A 327 -1.46 -15.30 -7.35
C ILE A 327 -1.28 -15.34 -8.87
N GLY A 328 -0.44 -14.48 -9.45
CA GLY A 328 -0.06 -14.55 -10.87
C GLY A 328 0.66 -15.85 -11.24
N LEU A 329 1.60 -16.29 -10.40
CA LEU A 329 2.27 -17.58 -10.58
C LEU A 329 1.29 -18.75 -10.47
N TYR A 330 0.34 -18.69 -9.53
CA TYR A 330 -0.75 -19.68 -9.41
C TYR A 330 -1.60 -19.71 -10.68
N ASP A 331 -2.09 -18.56 -11.14
CA ASP A 331 -2.97 -18.46 -12.30
C ASP A 331 -2.33 -19.07 -13.55
N TRP A 332 -1.06 -18.71 -13.82
CA TRP A 332 -0.34 -19.29 -14.95
C TRP A 332 -0.05 -20.78 -14.78
N SER A 333 0.19 -21.25 -13.55
CA SER A 333 0.45 -22.65 -13.28
C SER A 333 -0.71 -23.57 -13.67
N CYS A 334 -1.94 -23.05 -13.69
CA CYS A 334 -3.14 -23.78 -14.09
C CYS A 334 -3.16 -24.15 -15.59
N THR A 335 -2.34 -23.50 -16.44
CA THR A 335 -2.26 -23.78 -17.89
C THR A 335 -1.60 -25.12 -18.25
N LYS A 336 -0.93 -25.80 -17.30
CA LYS A 336 -0.22 -27.09 -17.46
C LYS A 336 0.85 -27.12 -18.57
N THR A 337 1.32 -25.96 -19.01
CA THR A 337 2.45 -25.81 -19.94
C THR A 337 3.79 -26.00 -19.21
N GLU A 338 4.91 -26.06 -19.94
CA GLU A 338 6.23 -26.17 -19.31
C GLU A 338 6.57 -24.93 -18.46
N SER A 339 6.26 -23.72 -18.97
CA SER A 339 6.36 -22.50 -18.15
C SER A 339 5.35 -22.51 -17.00
N GLY A 340 4.18 -23.12 -17.18
CA GLY A 340 3.22 -23.36 -16.10
C GLY A 340 3.78 -24.23 -14.97
N LYS A 341 4.53 -25.30 -15.28
CA LYS A 341 5.22 -26.12 -14.25
C LYS A 341 6.30 -25.32 -13.51
N LYS A 342 7.04 -24.46 -14.22
CA LYS A 342 8.03 -23.58 -13.60
C LYS A 342 7.37 -22.54 -12.69
N ALA A 343 6.27 -21.93 -13.13
CA ALA A 343 5.45 -21.04 -12.31
C ALA A 343 4.91 -21.76 -11.07
N ARG A 344 4.47 -23.03 -11.22
CA ARG A 344 4.04 -23.86 -10.09
C ARG A 344 5.15 -24.02 -9.04
N SER A 345 6.36 -24.34 -9.48
CA SER A 345 7.51 -24.50 -8.57
C SER A 345 7.82 -23.21 -7.81
N LEU A 346 7.76 -22.05 -8.48
CA LEU A 346 7.93 -20.74 -7.82
C LEU A 346 6.78 -20.46 -6.85
N TYR A 347 5.53 -20.67 -7.26
CA TYR A 347 4.34 -20.51 -6.41
C TYR A 347 4.49 -21.32 -5.11
N ASP A 348 4.80 -22.61 -5.20
CA ASP A 348 4.92 -23.48 -4.02
C ASP A 348 6.03 -22.98 -3.07
N LYS A 349 7.19 -22.55 -3.61
CA LYS A 349 8.27 -21.96 -2.81
C LYS A 349 7.86 -20.65 -2.15
N CYS A 350 7.17 -19.78 -2.89
CA CYS A 350 6.72 -18.49 -2.37
C CYS A 350 5.62 -18.66 -1.30
N ILE A 351 4.73 -19.66 -1.41
CA ILE A 351 3.76 -19.99 -0.36
C ILE A 351 4.48 -20.43 0.93
N ILE A 352 5.53 -21.26 0.82
CA ILE A 352 6.35 -21.65 1.96
C ILE A 352 6.98 -20.41 2.61
N THR A 353 7.57 -19.51 1.81
CA THR A 353 8.13 -18.24 2.30
C THR A 353 7.07 -17.36 2.96
N LEU A 354 5.92 -17.16 2.30
CA LEU A 354 4.82 -16.33 2.79
C LEU A 354 4.35 -16.81 4.15
N LYS A 355 4.11 -18.11 4.33
CA LYS A 355 3.75 -18.69 5.64
C LYS A 355 4.78 -18.41 6.72
N LYS A 356 6.07 -18.41 6.38
CA LYS A 356 7.18 -18.14 7.33
C LYS A 356 7.15 -16.70 7.82
N ILE A 357 6.87 -15.75 6.93
CA ILE A 357 6.97 -14.31 7.23
C ILE A 357 5.64 -13.65 7.61
N LEU A 358 4.49 -14.26 7.28
CA LEU A 358 3.16 -13.69 7.56
C LEU A 358 2.99 -13.22 9.02
N PRO A 359 3.49 -13.95 10.04
CA PRO A 359 3.42 -13.48 11.44
C PRO A 359 4.16 -12.17 11.72
N LEU A 360 5.21 -11.85 10.95
CA LEU A 360 6.00 -10.62 11.14
C LEU A 360 5.22 -9.37 10.74
N TYR A 361 4.15 -9.52 9.94
CA TYR A 361 3.33 -8.40 9.51
C TYR A 361 2.21 -8.07 10.50
N ASP A 362 1.90 -8.94 11.46
CA ASP A 362 0.84 -8.70 12.43
C ASP A 362 1.26 -7.66 13.49
N VAL A 363 0.55 -6.54 13.48
CA VAL A 363 0.66 -5.45 14.43
C VAL A 363 -0.65 -5.38 15.21
N ASN A 364 -0.80 -6.33 16.16
CA ASN A 364 -1.96 -6.43 17.06
C ASN A 364 -3.32 -6.48 16.32
N GLY A 365 -3.40 -7.36 15.31
CA GLY A 365 -4.59 -7.54 14.49
C GLY A 365 -4.66 -6.62 13.27
N MET A 366 -3.85 -5.56 13.18
CA MET A 366 -3.64 -4.85 11.92
C MET A 366 -2.44 -5.45 11.17
N SER A 367 -2.38 -5.32 9.86
CA SER A 367 -1.23 -5.78 9.08
C SER A 367 -0.39 -4.61 8.59
N SER A 368 0.93 -4.74 8.70
CA SER A 368 1.87 -3.80 8.10
C SER A 368 1.99 -4.03 6.59
N TYR A 369 2.28 -2.96 5.85
CA TYR A 369 2.49 -2.95 4.40
C TYR A 369 3.78 -3.70 4.01
N ASP A 370 4.85 -3.46 4.76
CA ASP A 370 6.14 -4.11 4.59
C ASP A 370 6.87 -4.29 5.93
N LEU A 371 8.07 -4.89 5.88
CA LEU A 371 8.93 -5.09 7.04
C LEU A 371 9.98 -3.98 7.21
N GLY A 372 9.71 -2.76 6.71
CA GLY A 372 10.63 -1.62 6.81
C GLY A 372 11.06 -1.31 8.24
N HIS A 373 10.15 -1.42 9.21
CA HIS A 373 10.44 -1.25 10.63
C HIS A 373 11.41 -2.30 11.21
N ILE A 374 11.53 -3.48 10.58
CA ILE A 374 12.49 -4.52 10.96
C ILE A 374 13.81 -4.33 10.22
N ILE A 375 13.76 -4.10 8.91
CA ILE A 375 14.94 -4.06 8.03
C ILE A 375 15.65 -2.71 8.10
N TYR A 376 14.89 -1.62 7.90
CA TYR A 376 15.37 -0.24 7.85
C TYR A 376 15.28 0.48 9.21
N LYS A 377 14.80 -0.20 10.25
CA LYS A 377 14.69 0.34 11.62
C LYS A 377 13.86 1.64 11.71
N THR A 378 12.84 1.77 10.87
CA THR A 378 11.87 2.87 10.98
C THR A 378 11.22 2.86 12.37
N GLU A 379 10.89 4.05 12.90
CA GLU A 379 10.37 4.19 14.28
C GLU A 379 9.07 3.37 14.49
N LEU A 380 8.23 3.27 13.46
CA LEU A 380 6.95 2.57 13.49
C LEU A 380 6.73 1.73 12.22
N PRO A 381 5.92 0.65 12.29
CA PRO A 381 5.49 -0.09 11.11
C PRO A 381 4.60 0.79 10.21
N ASN A 382 4.69 0.58 8.90
CA ASN A 382 3.79 1.22 7.93
C ASN A 382 2.48 0.42 7.87
N ILE A 383 1.36 1.03 8.27
CA ILE A 383 0.02 0.40 8.25
C ILE A 383 -0.89 1.27 7.40
N SER A 384 -1.55 0.64 6.43
CA SER A 384 -2.55 1.25 5.56
C SER A 384 -3.85 0.47 5.68
N ALA A 385 -4.97 1.18 5.92
CA ALA A 385 -6.29 0.55 6.02
C ALA A 385 -6.68 -0.15 4.71
N HIS A 386 -6.38 0.46 3.57
CA HIS A 386 -6.64 -0.12 2.25
C HIS A 386 -5.87 -1.41 2.03
N TYR A 387 -4.55 -1.41 2.26
CA TYR A 387 -3.73 -2.62 2.09
C TYR A 387 -4.08 -3.68 3.14
N HIS A 388 -4.52 -3.29 4.33
CA HIS A 388 -5.06 -4.24 5.30
C HIS A 388 -6.26 -5.02 4.75
N SER A 389 -7.19 -4.36 4.03
CA SER A 389 -8.28 -5.03 3.33
C SER A 389 -7.78 -6.06 2.31
N VAL A 390 -6.77 -5.69 1.52
CA VAL A 390 -6.15 -6.58 0.52
C VAL A 390 -5.49 -7.79 1.19
N HIS A 391 -4.74 -7.57 2.26
CA HIS A 391 -4.08 -8.64 3.03
C HIS A 391 -5.09 -9.64 3.63
N ILE A 392 -6.20 -9.14 4.19
CA ILE A 392 -7.29 -10.01 4.69
C ILE A 392 -7.83 -10.88 3.54
N ALA A 393 -8.13 -10.28 2.38
CA ALA A 393 -8.68 -11.00 1.24
C ALA A 393 -7.71 -12.06 0.69
N PHE A 394 -6.41 -11.77 0.65
CA PHE A 394 -5.42 -12.77 0.25
C PHE A 394 -5.27 -13.91 1.24
N CYS A 395 -5.32 -13.65 2.55
CA CYS A 395 -5.36 -14.72 3.55
C CYS A 395 -6.58 -15.64 3.33
N TYR A 396 -7.73 -15.07 2.97
CA TYR A 396 -8.88 -15.87 2.56
C TYR A 396 -8.58 -16.71 1.30
N ILE A 397 -8.10 -16.08 0.22
CA ILE A 397 -7.80 -16.76 -1.05
C ILE A 397 -6.79 -17.91 -0.85
N PHE A 398 -5.66 -17.64 -0.19
CA PHE A 398 -4.63 -18.65 0.03
C PHE A 398 -5.08 -19.77 0.97
N TYR A 399 -5.97 -19.51 1.92
CA TYR A 399 -6.58 -20.59 2.70
C TYR A 399 -7.31 -21.58 1.79
N TYR A 400 -8.14 -21.10 0.86
CA TYR A 400 -8.87 -22.00 -0.06
C TYR A 400 -7.97 -22.67 -1.10
N LEU A 401 -6.89 -22.02 -1.52
CA LEU A 401 -5.94 -22.61 -2.48
C LEU A 401 -4.99 -23.65 -1.87
N THR A 402 -4.68 -23.53 -0.58
CA THR A 402 -3.66 -24.36 0.10
C THR A 402 -4.23 -25.30 1.16
N ASN A 403 -5.45 -25.02 1.65
CA ASN A 403 -6.07 -25.63 2.83
C ASN A 403 -5.20 -25.51 4.11
N ASP A 404 -4.31 -24.52 4.17
CA ASP A 404 -3.42 -24.30 5.31
C ASP A 404 -4.08 -23.41 6.38
N SER A 405 -4.15 -23.89 7.61
CA SER A 405 -4.85 -23.19 8.70
C SER A 405 -4.21 -21.86 9.09
N LEU A 406 -2.92 -21.64 8.79
CA LEU A 406 -2.24 -20.38 9.10
C LEU A 406 -2.92 -19.21 8.39
N PHE A 407 -3.26 -19.37 7.11
CA PHE A 407 -3.93 -18.32 6.35
C PHE A 407 -5.33 -18.03 6.90
N ARG A 408 -6.07 -19.06 7.32
CA ARG A 408 -7.37 -18.90 7.99
C ARG A 408 -7.23 -18.15 9.31
N GLU A 409 -6.20 -18.45 10.10
CA GLU A 409 -5.93 -17.76 11.36
C GLU A 409 -5.74 -16.26 11.13
N TYR A 410 -4.87 -15.86 10.18
CA TYR A 410 -4.64 -14.45 9.89
C TYR A 410 -5.83 -13.78 9.22
N TYR A 411 -6.58 -14.47 8.36
CA TYR A 411 -7.84 -13.97 7.83
C TYR A 411 -8.81 -13.59 8.96
N GLU A 412 -9.05 -14.50 9.92
CA GLU A 412 -9.96 -14.25 11.04
C GLU A 412 -9.41 -13.21 12.02
N ARG A 413 -8.12 -13.26 12.33
CA ARG A 413 -7.47 -12.30 13.25
C ARG A 413 -7.57 -10.87 12.71
N TRP A 414 -7.20 -10.67 11.44
CA TRP A 414 -7.17 -9.35 10.83
C TRP A 414 -8.56 -8.80 10.57
N ARG A 415 -9.49 -9.60 10.03
CA ARG A 415 -10.88 -9.13 9.85
C ARG A 415 -11.55 -8.77 11.18
N ASN A 416 -11.27 -9.49 12.27
CA ASN A 416 -11.86 -9.18 13.58
C ASN A 416 -11.33 -7.87 14.18
N ALA A 417 -10.17 -7.38 13.73
CA ALA A 417 -9.62 -6.11 14.20
C ALA A 417 -10.35 -4.88 13.64
N VAL A 418 -11.12 -5.08 12.56
CA VAL A 418 -11.84 -4.04 11.79
C VAL A 418 -13.35 -4.31 11.68
N LYS A 419 -13.87 -5.26 12.47
CA LYS A 419 -15.31 -5.42 12.74
C LYS A 419 -15.71 -4.48 13.87
#